data_AF-A0A397ZWX9-F1
#
_entry.id   AF-A0A397ZWX9-F1
#
_cell.length_a   1.000
_cell.length_b   1.000
_cell.length_c   1.000
_cell.angle_alpha   90.00
_cell.angle_beta   90.00
_cell.angle_gamma   90.00
#
_symmetry.space_group_name_H-M   'P 1'
#
loop_
_entity.id
_entity.type
_entity.pdbx_description
1 polymer ?
#
loop_
_entity_poly.entity_id
_entity_poly.type
_entity_poly.pdbx_seq_one_letter_code
_entity_poly.pdbx_strand_id
1 'polypeptide(L)'
;MASQIVTIKVLERLKARYGDLYTEKNVAISGIHTHAGPGGYLQYVTYIVTSLGFVRQSFDVLVDGIEQTIIQAHQSLRPGSVYVNKGDLLDVGVNRSPSSYLNNPEAERSRYKYNVDKEMTLLKFVDTQLGPIGSFNWFATHGTSMSRTNSLISGDNKGAAARFMEDWFENGQKVSSKIPRRVSTIVSDLNTNHSRLLDIAASYKSSKGQFLDAKVRVRKASKRTFVSAFCQSNCGDVSPNTLGAFCIDTGLPCDFNHSTCNGKNELCYGRGPGYPDEFESTRIIGEKQFKMAVGLFNKATEKLQGKVGYQHAYVDFSNLQVTVPKAGGGGSETVKTCPAAMGFGFAAGTTDGPGAFDFKQGDDKGNAFWRLVRNVLRTPGPEQVQCQKPKPILLDTGEMKTPYDWA
;
A
#
# COMPACT_ATOMS: atom_id res chain seq x y z
N MET A 1 -4.17 3.13 2.88
CA MET A 1 -4.81 2.87 1.56
C MET A 1 -5.63 4.10 1.18
N ALA A 2 -5.93 4.31 -0.11
CA ALA A 2 -6.95 5.29 -0.48
C ALA A 2 -8.31 4.82 0.07
N SER A 3 -9.16 5.74 0.51
CA SER A 3 -10.44 5.44 1.17
C SER A 3 -11.57 6.21 0.47
N GLN A 4 -12.70 5.54 0.24
CA GLN A 4 -13.87 6.15 -0.41
C GLN A 4 -14.39 7.33 0.43
N ILE A 5 -14.63 7.13 1.74
CA ILE A 5 -15.12 8.21 2.61
C ILE A 5 -14.13 9.37 2.74
N VAL A 6 -12.83 9.09 2.76
CA VAL A 6 -11.79 10.14 2.76
C VAL A 6 -11.86 10.94 1.46
N THR A 7 -11.97 10.24 0.32
CA THR A 7 -12.05 10.89 -1.00
C THR A 7 -13.29 11.76 -1.13
N ILE A 8 -14.46 11.22 -0.76
CA ILE A 8 -15.72 11.97 -0.75
C ILE A 8 -15.59 13.22 0.11
N LYS A 9 -15.04 13.09 1.33
CA LYS A 9 -14.95 14.23 2.23
C LYS A 9 -13.94 15.29 1.76
N VAL A 10 -12.81 14.87 1.19
CA VAL A 10 -11.85 15.80 0.58
C VAL A 10 -12.50 16.55 -0.58
N LEU A 11 -13.19 15.85 -1.49
CA LEU A 11 -13.90 16.46 -2.62
C LEU A 11 -14.98 17.44 -2.16
N GLU A 12 -15.75 17.09 -1.13
CA GLU A 12 -16.76 17.98 -0.52
C GLU A 12 -16.12 19.30 -0.05
N ARG A 13 -14.99 19.23 0.66
CA ARG A 13 -14.28 20.42 1.16
C ARG A 13 -13.62 21.22 0.05
N LEU A 14 -13.03 20.56 -0.94
CA LEU A 14 -12.46 21.24 -2.11
C LEU A 14 -13.53 21.93 -2.93
N LYS A 15 -14.71 21.31 -3.10
CA LYS A 15 -15.85 21.93 -3.79
C LYS A 15 -16.35 23.16 -3.06
N ALA A 16 -16.47 23.10 -1.73
CA ALA A 16 -16.85 24.25 -0.92
C ALA A 16 -15.86 25.43 -1.04
N ARG A 17 -14.57 25.13 -1.27
CA ARG A 17 -13.50 26.14 -1.37
C ARG A 17 -13.28 26.68 -2.78
N TYR A 18 -13.34 25.82 -3.79
CA TYR A 18 -12.87 26.09 -5.16
C TYR A 18 -13.95 25.88 -6.23
N GLY A 19 -15.21 25.63 -5.84
CA GLY A 19 -16.29 25.32 -6.77
C GLY A 19 -15.98 24.05 -7.58
N ASP A 20 -16.19 24.10 -8.90
CA ASP A 20 -16.01 22.95 -9.79
C ASP A 20 -14.57 22.76 -10.30
N LEU A 21 -13.58 23.45 -9.72
CA LEU A 21 -12.19 23.31 -10.13
C LEU A 21 -11.62 21.92 -9.80
N TYR A 22 -11.98 21.38 -8.64
CA TYR A 22 -11.54 20.07 -8.15
C TYR A 22 -12.76 19.16 -7.96
N THR A 23 -12.83 18.11 -8.76
CA THR A 23 -13.97 17.19 -8.84
C THR A 23 -13.48 15.74 -8.79
N GLU A 24 -14.41 14.80 -8.66
CA GLU A 24 -14.15 13.36 -8.77
C GLU A 24 -13.45 12.98 -10.09
N LYS A 25 -13.57 13.83 -11.11
CA LYS A 25 -12.99 13.58 -12.42
C LYS A 25 -11.49 13.87 -12.50
N ASN A 26 -10.99 14.81 -11.69
CA ASN A 26 -9.62 15.31 -11.84
C ASN A 26 -8.79 15.29 -10.53
N VAL A 27 -9.33 14.75 -9.44
CA VAL A 27 -8.60 14.52 -8.18
C VAL A 27 -8.43 13.02 -7.97
N ALA A 28 -7.17 12.58 -7.87
CA ALA A 28 -6.82 11.21 -7.53
C ALA A 28 -6.05 11.17 -6.21
N ILE A 29 -6.52 10.33 -5.27
CA ILE A 29 -5.84 10.09 -3.99
C ILE A 29 -5.27 8.67 -4.02
N SER A 30 -3.95 8.56 -3.88
CA SER A 30 -3.23 7.28 -3.87
C SER A 30 -2.46 7.09 -2.57
N GLY A 31 -2.59 5.91 -1.97
CA GLY A 31 -1.86 5.55 -0.76
C GLY A 31 -0.60 4.76 -1.08
N ILE A 32 0.52 5.07 -0.40
CA ILE A 32 1.79 4.34 -0.56
C ILE A 32 1.76 2.88 -0.05
N HIS A 33 0.62 2.44 0.50
CA HIS A 33 0.41 1.10 1.05
C HIS A 33 1.42 0.72 2.16
N THR A 34 1.74 1.66 3.05
CA THR A 34 2.37 1.35 4.35
C THR A 34 1.39 0.58 5.24
N HIS A 35 1.90 -0.43 5.94
CA HIS A 35 1.19 -1.19 6.97
C HIS A 35 1.45 -0.67 8.40
N ALA A 36 2.24 0.39 8.53
CA ALA A 36 2.59 1.02 9.81
C ALA A 36 1.88 2.37 10.02
N GLY A 37 0.61 2.47 9.63
CA GLY A 37 -0.24 3.65 9.84
C GLY A 37 -1.40 3.35 10.79
N PRO A 38 -1.94 4.35 11.52
CA PRO A 38 -3.12 4.14 12.35
C PRO A 38 -4.35 3.78 11.50
N GLY A 39 -5.12 2.80 11.95
CA GLY A 39 -6.36 2.35 11.29
C GLY A 39 -7.58 3.24 11.56
N GLY A 40 -8.76 2.72 11.24
CA GLY A 40 -10.06 3.32 11.61
C GLY A 40 -10.56 4.47 10.74
N TYR A 41 -10.04 4.66 9.52
CA TYR A 41 -10.45 5.75 8.60
C TYR A 41 -11.19 5.28 7.34
N LEU A 42 -11.56 3.99 7.30
CA LEU A 42 -12.31 3.35 6.20
C LEU A 42 -13.77 3.21 6.63
N GLN A 43 -14.72 3.16 5.68
CA GLN A 43 -16.15 3.17 6.01
C GLN A 43 -16.77 1.76 6.17
N TYR A 44 -16.22 0.75 5.51
CA TYR A 44 -16.82 -0.59 5.47
C TYR A 44 -16.36 -1.48 6.62
N VAL A 45 -17.27 -2.30 7.16
CA VAL A 45 -17.05 -3.13 8.38
C VAL A 45 -15.78 -3.96 8.29
N THR A 46 -15.51 -4.58 7.14
CA THR A 46 -14.32 -5.40 6.89
C THR A 46 -13.02 -4.69 7.26
N TYR A 47 -12.93 -3.39 7.01
CA TYR A 47 -11.70 -2.63 7.22
C TYR A 47 -11.56 -2.06 8.63
N ILE A 48 -12.67 -1.87 9.34
CA ILE A 48 -12.67 -1.24 10.66
C ILE A 48 -12.78 -2.24 11.81
N VAL A 49 -13.13 -3.51 11.54
CA VAL A 49 -13.20 -4.54 12.57
C VAL A 49 -11.86 -4.69 13.31
N THR A 50 -10.74 -4.65 12.61
CA THR A 50 -9.38 -4.72 13.20
C THR A 50 -8.95 -3.41 13.86
N SER A 51 -9.64 -2.31 13.54
CA SER A 51 -9.46 -1.00 14.20
C SER A 51 -10.43 -0.79 15.37
N LEU A 52 -11.25 -1.80 15.69
CA LEU A 52 -12.33 -1.75 16.68
C LEU A 52 -13.36 -0.64 16.40
N GLY A 53 -13.57 -0.33 15.12
CA GLY A 53 -14.53 0.67 14.65
C GLY A 53 -13.87 1.86 13.94
N PHE A 54 -14.69 2.88 13.72
CA PHE A 54 -14.27 4.11 13.06
C PHE A 54 -13.60 5.06 14.06
N VAL A 55 -12.35 5.44 13.78
CA VAL A 55 -11.55 6.34 14.61
C VAL A 55 -11.57 7.72 13.98
N ARG A 56 -12.42 8.59 14.51
CA ARG A 56 -12.65 9.93 13.96
C ARG A 56 -11.37 10.76 13.83
N GLN A 57 -10.46 10.67 14.79
CA GLN A 57 -9.19 11.38 14.78
C GLN A 57 -8.29 10.96 13.60
N SER A 58 -8.18 9.64 13.33
CA SER A 58 -7.43 9.12 12.18
C SER A 58 -8.01 9.63 10.86
N PHE A 59 -9.35 9.63 10.75
CA PHE A 59 -10.05 10.13 9.58
C PHE A 59 -9.84 11.63 9.36
N ASP A 60 -10.06 12.45 10.40
CA ASP A 60 -9.97 13.90 10.29
C ASP A 60 -8.54 14.34 9.95
N VAL A 61 -7.51 13.76 10.58
CA VAL A 61 -6.11 14.09 10.27
C VAL A 61 -5.74 13.77 8.81
N LEU A 62 -6.26 12.67 8.26
CA LEU A 62 -6.04 12.34 6.85
C LEU A 62 -6.75 13.31 5.91
N VAL A 63 -8.03 13.61 6.16
CA VAL A 63 -8.81 14.56 5.35
C VAL A 63 -8.19 15.96 5.41
N ASP A 64 -7.88 16.45 6.63
CA ASP A 64 -7.27 17.74 6.87
C ASP A 64 -5.90 17.83 6.18
N GLY A 65 -5.04 16.81 6.35
CA GLY A 65 -3.73 16.75 5.73
C GLY A 65 -3.80 16.78 4.19
N ILE A 66 -4.70 15.99 3.60
CA ILE A 66 -4.88 15.96 2.14
C ILE A 66 -5.41 17.30 1.62
N GLU A 67 -6.43 17.87 2.26
CA GLU A 67 -6.95 19.20 1.88
C GLU A 67 -5.85 20.26 1.95
N GLN A 68 -5.08 20.30 3.04
CA GLN A 68 -4.01 21.28 3.23
C GLN A 68 -2.88 21.14 2.20
N THR A 69 -2.49 19.91 1.83
CA THR A 69 -1.45 19.73 0.80
C THR A 69 -1.94 20.18 -0.58
N ILE A 70 -3.22 19.97 -0.92
CA ILE A 70 -3.82 20.47 -2.17
C ILE A 70 -3.90 22.01 -2.17
N ILE A 71 -4.31 22.63 -1.05
CA ILE A 71 -4.33 24.09 -0.91
C ILE A 71 -2.92 24.67 -1.12
N GLN A 72 -1.90 24.09 -0.48
CA GLN A 72 -0.52 24.53 -0.61
C GLN A 72 0.00 24.38 -2.06
N ALA A 73 -0.32 23.27 -2.72
CA ALA A 73 0.02 23.06 -4.13
C ALA A 73 -0.68 24.06 -5.05
N HIS A 74 -1.98 24.30 -4.84
CA HIS A 74 -2.77 25.29 -5.60
C HIS A 74 -2.20 26.71 -5.47
N GLN A 75 -1.83 27.11 -4.25
CA GLN A 75 -1.28 28.44 -3.96
C GLN A 75 0.17 28.62 -4.45
N SER A 76 0.81 27.54 -4.88
CA SER A 76 2.20 27.55 -5.37
C SER A 76 2.32 27.14 -6.85
N LEU A 77 1.23 27.26 -7.62
CA LEU A 77 1.22 27.02 -9.07
C LEU A 77 2.22 27.94 -9.78
N ARG A 78 2.98 27.37 -10.72
CA ARG A 78 4.00 28.09 -11.50
C ARG A 78 4.12 27.54 -12.93
N PRO A 79 4.59 28.36 -13.88
CA PRO A 79 5.00 27.86 -15.19
C PRO A 79 6.18 26.89 -15.07
N GLY A 80 6.08 25.74 -15.75
CA GLY A 80 7.08 24.69 -15.65
C GLY A 80 7.02 23.68 -16.79
N SER A 81 7.77 22.60 -16.64
CA SER A 81 7.82 21.47 -17.56
C SER A 81 7.87 20.16 -16.78
N VAL A 82 7.32 19.10 -17.38
CA VAL A 82 7.35 17.74 -16.82
C VAL A 82 8.22 16.88 -17.72
N TYR A 83 9.10 16.09 -17.11
CA TYR A 83 9.96 15.14 -17.80
C TYR A 83 9.69 13.72 -17.30
N VAL A 84 9.82 12.73 -18.17
CA VAL A 84 9.68 11.32 -17.82
C VAL A 84 11.01 10.59 -17.98
N ASN A 85 11.23 9.57 -17.14
CA ASN A 85 12.33 8.63 -17.31
C ASN A 85 11.98 7.28 -16.68
N LYS A 86 12.61 6.21 -17.15
CA LYS A 86 12.36 4.84 -16.73
C LYS A 86 13.65 4.05 -16.54
N GLY A 87 13.63 3.08 -15.64
CA GLY A 87 14.76 2.16 -15.47
C GLY A 87 14.48 0.99 -14.54
N ASP A 88 15.24 -0.08 -14.72
CA ASP A 88 15.07 -1.33 -13.98
C ASP A 88 15.72 -1.27 -12.59
N LEU A 89 14.91 -1.49 -11.57
CA LEU A 89 15.30 -1.60 -10.17
C LEU A 89 15.21 -3.04 -9.69
N LEU A 90 16.38 -3.67 -9.51
CA LEU A 90 16.51 -5.04 -9.03
C LEU A 90 16.63 -5.09 -7.50
N ASP A 91 16.35 -6.26 -6.92
CA ASP A 91 16.55 -6.56 -5.49
C ASP A 91 15.81 -5.63 -4.50
N VAL A 92 14.63 -5.16 -4.88
CA VAL A 92 13.71 -4.35 -4.05
C VAL A 92 12.34 -5.04 -3.87
N GLY A 93 12.09 -6.12 -4.61
CA GLY A 93 10.85 -6.87 -4.56
C GLY A 93 11.00 -8.31 -5.04
N VAL A 94 10.35 -9.24 -4.35
CA VAL A 94 10.21 -10.67 -4.73
C VAL A 94 8.74 -11.07 -4.80
N ASN A 95 8.40 -12.03 -5.66
CA ASN A 95 7.03 -12.54 -5.72
C ASN A 95 6.73 -13.38 -4.47
N ARG A 96 5.68 -13.04 -3.71
CA ARG A 96 5.26 -13.76 -2.50
C ARG A 96 4.19 -14.82 -2.74
N SER A 97 3.72 -14.96 -3.98
CA SER A 97 2.81 -16.00 -4.44
C SER A 97 3.29 -16.62 -5.77
N PRO A 98 4.55 -17.09 -5.86
CA PRO A 98 5.15 -17.51 -7.13
C PRO A 98 4.43 -18.71 -7.76
N SER A 99 3.87 -19.62 -6.97
CA SER A 99 3.03 -20.72 -7.45
C SER A 99 1.81 -20.23 -8.24
N SER A 100 1.19 -19.13 -7.80
CA SER A 100 0.04 -18.52 -8.47
C SER A 100 0.46 -17.83 -9.77
N TYR A 101 1.62 -17.17 -9.79
CA TYR A 101 2.17 -16.59 -11.03
C TYR A 101 2.39 -17.68 -12.10
N LEU A 102 2.83 -18.88 -11.72
CA LEU A 102 3.06 -19.99 -12.66
C LEU A 102 1.78 -20.51 -13.34
N ASN A 103 0.60 -20.19 -12.80
CA ASN A 103 -0.69 -20.53 -13.42
C ASN A 103 -1.04 -19.61 -14.61
N ASN A 104 -0.32 -18.49 -14.79
CA ASN A 104 -0.47 -17.68 -15.99
C ASN A 104 0.03 -18.47 -17.23
N PRO A 105 -0.60 -18.29 -18.41
CA PRO A 105 -0.21 -18.99 -19.63
C PRO A 105 1.30 -18.89 -19.91
N GLU A 106 1.94 -19.99 -20.26
CA GLU A 106 3.39 -20.03 -20.50
C GLU A 106 3.82 -19.03 -21.58
N ALA A 107 3.05 -18.92 -22.66
CA ALA A 107 3.29 -17.97 -23.75
C ALA A 107 3.19 -16.50 -23.30
N GLU A 108 2.44 -16.20 -22.25
CA GLU A 108 2.43 -14.88 -21.62
C GLU A 108 3.68 -14.70 -20.75
N ARG A 109 3.95 -15.66 -19.85
CA ARG A 109 5.10 -15.60 -18.93
C ARG A 109 6.43 -15.48 -19.66
N SER A 110 6.60 -16.15 -20.80
CA SER A 110 7.83 -16.11 -21.62
C SER A 110 8.12 -14.72 -22.21
N ARG A 111 7.16 -13.79 -22.20
CA ARG A 111 7.35 -12.40 -22.65
C ARG A 111 8.03 -11.53 -21.59
N TYR A 112 8.14 -12.02 -20.36
CA TYR A 112 8.66 -11.26 -19.22
C TYR A 112 9.88 -11.98 -18.63
N LYS A 113 10.94 -11.22 -18.34
CA LYS A 113 12.16 -11.74 -17.73
C LYS A 113 11.98 -12.11 -16.25
N TYR A 114 11.05 -11.46 -15.56
CA TYR A 114 10.83 -11.57 -14.12
C TYR A 114 9.35 -11.81 -13.81
N ASN A 115 9.06 -12.40 -12.65
CA ASN A 115 7.70 -12.60 -12.15
C ASN A 115 7.20 -11.46 -11.25
N VAL A 116 7.90 -10.32 -11.26
CA VAL A 116 7.50 -9.06 -10.64
C VAL A 116 8.04 -7.91 -11.50
N ASP A 117 7.32 -6.79 -11.52
CA ASP A 117 7.75 -5.63 -12.29
C ASP A 117 8.99 -4.96 -11.69
N LYS A 118 10.00 -4.77 -12.54
CA LYS A 118 11.28 -4.15 -12.17
C LYS A 118 11.40 -2.70 -12.63
N GLU A 119 10.53 -2.22 -13.52
CA GLU A 119 10.60 -0.86 -14.03
C GLU A 119 10.13 0.16 -12.97
N MET A 120 10.98 1.12 -12.64
CA MET A 120 10.58 2.36 -11.98
C MET A 120 10.30 3.43 -13.04
N THR A 121 9.13 4.08 -12.97
CA THR A 121 8.81 5.25 -13.79
C THR A 121 8.88 6.52 -12.94
N LEU A 122 9.66 7.50 -13.40
CA LEU A 122 9.84 8.79 -12.75
C LEU A 122 9.20 9.91 -13.59
N LEU A 123 8.44 10.78 -12.93
CA LEU A 123 8.10 12.11 -13.43
C LEU A 123 8.86 13.18 -12.66
N LYS A 124 9.54 14.07 -13.37
CA LYS A 124 10.29 15.21 -12.82
C LYS A 124 9.57 16.51 -13.15
N PHE A 125 9.32 17.32 -12.14
CA PHE A 125 8.70 18.64 -12.27
C PHE A 125 9.76 19.73 -12.17
N VAL A 126 9.82 20.60 -13.17
CA VAL A 126 10.80 21.68 -13.28
C VAL A 126 10.08 23.01 -13.45
N ASP A 127 10.27 23.90 -12.49
CA ASP A 127 9.89 25.30 -12.60
C ASP A 127 10.84 26.07 -13.52
N THR A 128 10.29 27.00 -14.30
CA THR A 128 11.05 27.80 -15.27
C THR A 128 12.15 28.67 -14.65
N GLN A 129 12.03 29.08 -13.38
CA GLN A 129 12.98 30.00 -12.73
C GLN A 129 13.79 29.32 -11.62
N LEU A 130 13.16 28.49 -10.81
CA LEU A 130 13.76 27.81 -9.66
C LEU A 130 14.43 26.50 -10.02
N GLY A 131 14.19 25.97 -11.21
CA GLY A 131 14.64 24.65 -11.62
C GLY A 131 13.76 23.55 -11.01
N PRO A 132 14.33 22.39 -10.65
CA PRO A 132 13.51 21.26 -10.21
C PRO A 132 12.76 21.52 -8.89
N ILE A 133 11.47 21.15 -8.84
CA ILE A 133 10.58 21.38 -7.69
C ILE A 133 9.98 20.10 -7.10
N GLY A 134 10.02 18.98 -7.82
CA GLY A 134 9.55 17.71 -7.26
C GLY A 134 9.66 16.53 -8.21
N SER A 135 9.28 15.35 -7.71
CA SER A 135 9.14 14.15 -8.52
C SER A 135 8.06 13.18 -8.02
N PHE A 136 7.50 12.41 -8.95
CA PHE A 136 6.74 11.19 -8.65
C PHE A 136 7.52 9.97 -9.15
N ASN A 137 7.55 8.91 -8.35
CA ASN A 137 8.37 7.73 -8.59
C ASN A 137 7.50 6.48 -8.40
N TRP A 138 6.98 5.89 -9.47
CA TRP A 138 6.16 4.67 -9.43
C TRP A 138 7.02 3.43 -9.49
N PHE A 139 6.81 2.52 -8.53
CA PHE A 139 7.48 1.22 -8.47
C PHE A 139 6.66 0.22 -7.64
N ALA A 140 6.57 -1.03 -8.08
CA ALA A 140 5.81 -2.08 -7.41
C ALA A 140 6.60 -2.70 -6.24
N THR A 141 6.25 -2.38 -5.00
CA THR A 141 6.72 -3.09 -3.80
C THR A 141 5.81 -2.78 -2.61
N HIS A 142 5.42 -3.78 -1.81
CA HIS A 142 4.61 -3.55 -0.62
C HIS A 142 5.32 -2.66 0.41
N GLY A 143 4.55 -1.85 1.16
CA GLY A 143 5.02 -1.14 2.35
C GLY A 143 4.93 -2.01 3.59
N THR A 144 5.64 -3.15 3.56
CA THR A 144 5.67 -4.19 4.61
C THR A 144 7.11 -4.57 4.97
N SER A 145 8.05 -3.64 4.90
CA SER A 145 9.40 -3.86 5.45
C SER A 145 9.37 -3.81 6.97
N MET A 146 8.54 -2.95 7.56
CA MET A 146 8.17 -3.01 8.96
C MET A 146 7.12 -4.11 9.15
N SER A 147 7.37 -5.04 10.06
CA SER A 147 6.52 -6.20 10.29
C SER A 147 5.25 -5.85 11.10
N ARG A 148 4.33 -6.81 11.21
CA ARG A 148 3.11 -6.69 12.04
C ARG A 148 3.37 -6.48 13.53
N THR A 149 4.58 -6.73 14.02
CA THR A 149 4.95 -6.52 15.43
C THR A 149 5.48 -5.11 15.71
N ASN A 150 5.75 -4.32 14.67
CA ASN A 150 6.10 -2.92 14.82
C ASN A 150 4.92 -2.11 15.38
N SER A 151 5.17 -1.36 16.45
CA SER A 151 4.19 -0.47 17.07
C SER A 151 4.39 1.02 16.74
N LEU A 152 5.35 1.36 15.89
CA LEU A 152 5.68 2.75 15.52
C LEU A 152 5.02 3.17 14.21
N ILE A 153 4.49 4.39 14.16
CA ILE A 153 3.97 4.97 12.92
C ILE A 153 5.13 5.18 11.93
N SER A 154 4.97 4.69 10.70
CA SER A 154 6.00 4.77 9.67
C SER A 154 5.40 4.85 8.26
N GLY A 155 6.10 5.57 7.37
CA GLY A 155 5.86 5.52 5.93
C GLY A 155 6.46 4.30 5.25
N ASP A 156 7.08 3.39 6.01
CA ASP A 156 7.77 2.19 5.54
C ASP A 156 8.86 2.50 4.50
N ASN A 157 9.20 1.56 3.63
CA ASN A 157 10.29 1.70 2.67
C ASN A 157 10.06 2.84 1.66
N LYS A 158 8.82 3.10 1.23
CA LYS A 158 8.47 4.21 0.32
C LYS A 158 8.54 5.56 1.02
N GLY A 159 8.11 5.65 2.27
CA GLY A 159 8.27 6.85 3.09
C GLY A 159 9.74 7.16 3.36
N ALA A 160 10.56 6.13 3.62
CA ALA A 160 12.01 6.28 3.74
C ALA A 160 12.63 6.78 2.43
N ALA A 161 12.26 6.21 1.28
CA ALA A 161 12.75 6.65 -0.03
C ALA A 161 12.38 8.11 -0.33
N ALA A 162 11.12 8.51 -0.08
CA ALA A 162 10.66 9.89 -0.20
C ALA A 162 11.51 10.83 0.65
N ARG A 163 11.67 10.47 1.93
CA ARG A 163 12.47 11.26 2.87
C ARG A 163 13.93 11.40 2.43
N PHE A 164 14.55 10.31 1.97
CA PHE A 164 15.93 10.34 1.47
C PHE A 164 16.07 11.25 0.24
N MET A 165 15.08 11.23 -0.67
CA MET A 165 15.11 12.08 -1.85
C MET A 165 14.93 13.56 -1.52
N GLU A 166 14.03 13.87 -0.60
CA GLU A 166 13.82 15.25 -0.13
C GLU A 166 15.04 15.77 0.63
N ASP A 167 15.68 14.96 1.48
CA ASP A 167 16.89 15.34 2.21
C ASP A 167 18.10 15.46 1.28
N TRP A 168 18.21 14.60 0.26
CA TRP A 168 19.23 14.70 -0.78
C TRP A 168 19.14 16.03 -1.54
N PHE A 169 17.94 16.45 -1.91
CA PHE A 169 17.75 17.70 -2.63
C PHE A 169 18.10 18.93 -1.76
N GLU A 170 17.67 18.94 -0.50
CA GLU A 170 17.96 20.06 0.42
C GLU A 170 19.45 20.17 0.78
N ASN A 171 20.18 19.05 0.85
CA ASN A 171 21.61 19.03 1.18
C ASN A 171 22.53 19.26 -0.03
N GLY A 172 22.04 19.93 -1.07
CA GLY A 172 22.82 20.29 -2.25
C GLY A 172 23.17 19.10 -3.14
N GLN A 173 22.25 18.12 -3.25
CA GLN A 173 22.34 16.97 -4.14
C GLN A 173 23.55 16.04 -3.90
N LYS A 174 24.13 16.11 -2.71
CA LYS A 174 25.20 15.19 -2.28
C LYS A 174 24.58 13.88 -1.83
N VAL A 175 24.97 12.77 -2.47
CA VAL A 175 24.68 11.43 -1.95
C VAL A 175 25.63 11.21 -0.78
N SER A 176 25.13 11.34 0.46
CA SER A 176 25.92 11.02 1.64
C SER A 176 26.18 9.52 1.69
N SER A 177 27.45 9.12 1.65
CA SER A 177 27.88 7.75 1.92
C SER A 177 27.85 7.38 3.40
N LYS A 178 27.58 8.34 4.30
CA LYS A 178 27.47 8.07 5.73
C LYS A 178 26.15 7.36 6.01
N ILE A 179 26.25 6.12 6.48
CA ILE A 179 25.14 5.36 7.08
C ILE A 179 24.56 6.24 8.20
N PRO A 180 23.27 6.64 8.14
CA PRO A 180 22.63 7.32 9.27
C PRO A 180 22.84 6.48 10.53
N ARG A 181 23.13 7.11 11.68
CA ARG A 181 23.28 6.40 12.96
C ARG A 181 22.14 5.38 13.11
N ARG A 182 22.48 4.11 13.42
CA ARG A 182 21.52 3.03 13.69
C ARG A 182 20.34 3.59 14.49
N VAL A 183 19.14 3.48 13.92
CA VAL A 183 17.88 3.86 14.57
C VAL A 183 17.54 2.89 15.72
N SER A 184 18.30 1.80 15.87
CA SER A 184 18.08 0.71 16.83
C SER A 184 18.13 1.12 18.31
N THR A 185 18.50 2.36 18.65
CA THR A 185 18.49 2.84 20.04
C THR A 185 17.22 3.62 20.41
N ILE A 186 16.25 3.82 19.50
CA ILE A 186 15.11 4.70 19.80
C ILE A 186 14.13 4.08 20.82
N VAL A 187 14.00 2.76 20.92
CA VAL A 187 13.22 2.15 21.99
C VAL A 187 13.85 0.82 22.42
N SER A 188 14.66 0.85 23.48
CA SER A 188 15.21 -0.37 24.07
C SER A 188 14.18 -1.15 24.89
N ASP A 189 13.03 -0.55 25.22
CA ASP A 189 12.09 -1.13 26.17
C ASP A 189 10.66 -0.55 26.00
N LEU A 190 9.85 -1.15 25.12
CA LEU A 190 8.47 -0.74 24.84
C LEU A 190 7.52 -1.02 26.03
N ASN A 191 7.80 -2.07 26.82
CA ASN A 191 6.91 -2.53 27.88
C ASN A 191 6.94 -1.63 29.13
N THR A 192 8.08 -1.03 29.46
CA THR A 192 8.22 -0.18 30.65
C THR A 192 7.52 1.19 30.52
N ASN A 193 7.25 1.65 29.30
CA ASN A 193 6.63 2.97 29.08
C ASN A 193 5.21 2.90 28.48
N HIS A 194 4.63 1.71 28.30
CA HIS A 194 3.34 1.56 27.62
C HIS A 194 2.21 2.38 28.29
N SER A 195 2.03 2.24 29.61
CA SER A 195 1.01 2.99 30.36
C SER A 195 1.27 4.49 30.32
N ARG A 196 2.53 4.92 30.45
CA ARG A 196 2.91 6.33 30.35
C ARG A 196 2.63 6.92 28.97
N LEU A 197 2.88 6.17 27.90
CA LEU A 197 2.61 6.60 26.53
C LEU A 197 1.10 6.64 26.24
N LEU A 198 0.32 5.72 26.80
CA LEU A 198 -1.14 5.76 26.75
C LEU A 198 -1.70 6.95 27.53
N ASP A 199 -1.17 7.25 28.72
CA ASP A 199 -1.58 8.41 29.51
C ASP A 199 -1.23 9.72 28.80
N ILE A 200 -0.05 9.80 28.16
CA ILE A 200 0.32 10.95 27.33
C ILE A 200 -0.63 11.05 26.12
N ALA A 201 -0.89 9.95 25.42
CA ALA A 201 -1.80 9.93 24.28
C ALA A 201 -3.22 10.35 24.67
N ALA A 202 -3.73 9.87 25.81
CA ALA A 202 -5.04 10.22 26.36
C ALA A 202 -5.10 11.65 26.91
N SER A 203 -3.96 12.21 27.36
CA SER A 203 -3.88 13.60 27.83
C SER A 203 -4.03 14.62 26.70
N TYR A 204 -3.80 14.22 25.44
CA TYR A 204 -4.04 15.07 24.29
C TYR A 204 -5.55 15.19 24.03
N LYS A 205 -6.16 16.25 24.55
CA LYS A 205 -7.51 16.64 24.13
C LYS A 205 -7.48 16.93 22.63
N SER A 206 -8.42 16.34 21.88
CA SER A 206 -8.64 16.65 20.47
C SER A 206 -8.78 18.16 20.31
N SER A 207 -7.71 18.80 19.84
CA SER A 207 -7.75 20.22 19.53
C SER A 207 -8.55 20.36 18.25
N LYS A 208 -9.46 21.33 18.22
CA LYS A 208 -10.01 21.85 16.97
C LYS A 208 -8.89 22.57 16.20
N GLY A 209 -7.91 21.82 15.68
CA GLY A 209 -6.88 22.32 14.79
C GLY A 209 -5.72 23.11 15.44
N GLN A 210 -5.31 22.81 16.68
CA GLN A 210 -4.05 23.36 17.23
C GLN A 210 -3.01 22.27 17.44
N PHE A 211 -1.90 22.37 16.71
CA PHE A 211 -0.75 21.47 16.79
C PHE A 211 -0.12 21.52 18.17
N LEU A 212 0.00 20.36 18.83
CA LEU A 212 0.75 20.19 20.06
C LEU A 212 2.24 19.97 19.74
N ASP A 213 3.09 20.58 20.55
CA ASP A 213 4.55 20.56 20.47
C ASP A 213 5.09 19.18 20.94
N ALA A 214 4.82 18.14 20.16
CA ALA A 214 5.58 16.90 20.25
C ALA A 214 6.95 17.13 19.60
N LYS A 215 8.01 16.46 20.07
CA LYS A 215 9.33 16.39 19.40
C LYS A 215 9.20 15.66 18.06
N VAL A 216 8.44 16.23 17.15
CA VAL A 216 8.32 15.82 15.77
C VAL A 216 9.45 16.57 15.06
N ARG A 217 10.29 15.85 14.31
CA ARG A 217 11.10 16.50 13.27
C ARG A 217 10.16 16.93 12.14
N VAL A 218 9.26 17.88 12.39
CA VAL A 218 8.60 18.65 11.34
C VAL A 218 9.68 19.56 10.78
N ARG A 219 9.89 19.52 9.46
CA ARG A 219 10.80 20.49 8.82
C ARG A 219 10.33 21.90 9.20
N LYS A 220 11.24 22.74 9.69
CA LYS A 220 11.07 24.20 9.60
C LYS A 220 10.98 24.53 8.12
N ALA A 221 9.96 25.28 7.72
CA ALA A 221 9.72 25.63 6.32
C ALA A 221 10.99 26.21 5.67
N SER A 222 11.59 25.45 4.75
CA SER A 222 12.65 25.92 3.86
C SER A 222 12.05 26.90 2.83
N LYS A 223 12.83 27.90 2.39
CA LYS A 223 12.45 28.84 1.30
C LYS A 223 12.25 28.15 -0.06
N ARG A 224 12.73 26.91 -0.23
CA ARG A 224 12.52 26.07 -1.42
C ARG A 224 12.12 24.66 -0.98
N THR A 225 10.83 24.34 -1.11
CA THR A 225 10.31 23.01 -0.75
C THR A 225 10.31 22.12 -1.98
N PHE A 226 11.22 21.15 -2.00
CA PHE A 226 11.20 20.05 -2.96
C PHE A 226 10.34 18.92 -2.41
N VAL A 227 9.43 18.38 -3.22
CA VAL A 227 8.52 17.29 -2.83
C VAL A 227 8.77 16.06 -3.68
N SER A 228 8.96 14.89 -3.06
CA SER A 228 9.12 13.63 -3.78
C SER A 228 8.16 12.56 -3.27
N ALA A 229 7.30 12.06 -4.16
CA ALA A 229 6.38 10.97 -3.83
C ALA A 229 6.85 9.65 -4.42
N PHE A 230 6.89 8.61 -3.60
CA PHE A 230 7.13 7.22 -4.05
C PHE A 230 5.79 6.49 -4.12
N CYS A 231 5.27 6.38 -5.33
CA CYS A 231 3.94 5.87 -5.61
C CYS A 231 3.94 4.34 -5.74
N GLN A 232 2.77 3.75 -5.50
CA GLN A 232 2.53 2.33 -5.79
C GLN A 232 2.16 2.13 -7.26
N SER A 233 2.52 0.96 -7.78
CA SER A 233 1.97 0.39 -9.01
C SER A 233 1.20 -0.90 -8.66
N ASN A 234 1.26 -1.92 -9.50
CA ASN A 234 0.79 -3.29 -9.30
C ASN A 234 1.67 -4.09 -8.31
N CYS A 235 1.55 -3.77 -7.02
CA CYS A 235 2.36 -4.43 -5.97
C CYS A 235 1.73 -5.70 -5.36
N GLY A 236 0.55 -6.16 -5.80
CA GLY A 236 -0.30 -7.15 -5.11
C GLY A 236 0.42 -8.40 -4.56
N ASP A 237 1.35 -8.96 -5.33
CA ASP A 237 2.16 -10.14 -5.01
C ASP A 237 3.66 -9.81 -4.85
N VAL A 238 4.02 -8.53 -4.71
CA VAL A 238 5.42 -8.08 -4.58
C VAL A 238 5.76 -7.70 -3.15
N SER A 239 6.58 -8.51 -2.50
CA SER A 239 7.09 -8.30 -1.14
C SER A 239 8.45 -7.59 -1.13
N PRO A 240 8.70 -6.65 -0.20
CA PRO A 240 10.04 -6.06 0.01
C PRO A 240 10.99 -6.98 0.77
N ASN A 241 10.54 -8.15 1.22
CA ASN A 241 11.31 -9.11 2.01
C ASN A 241 12.16 -10.02 1.11
N THR A 242 13.20 -9.43 0.51
CA THR A 242 13.92 -9.98 -0.64
C THR A 242 14.78 -11.21 -0.38
N LEU A 243 15.00 -11.61 0.89
CA LEU A 243 15.77 -12.83 1.18
C LEU A 243 14.94 -14.11 1.00
N GLY A 244 13.61 -13.99 0.85
CA GLY A 244 12.68 -15.11 0.74
C GLY A 244 11.99 -15.43 2.06
N ALA A 245 11.13 -16.45 2.04
CA ALA A 245 10.31 -16.87 3.17
C ALA A 245 10.85 -18.13 3.83
N PHE A 246 10.99 -18.09 5.16
CA PHE A 246 11.58 -19.16 5.96
C PHE A 246 10.76 -19.44 7.21
N CYS A 247 10.86 -20.69 7.65
CA CYS A 247 10.32 -21.15 8.92
C CYS A 247 11.15 -20.60 10.07
N ILE A 248 10.49 -19.92 11.02
CA ILE A 248 11.18 -19.28 12.16
C ILE A 248 11.74 -20.28 13.18
N ASP A 249 11.20 -21.50 13.22
CA ASP A 249 11.57 -22.58 14.13
C ASP A 249 12.78 -23.39 13.63
N THR A 250 12.81 -23.71 12.32
CA THR A 250 13.81 -24.59 11.71
C THR A 250 14.82 -23.85 10.83
N GLY A 251 14.51 -22.64 10.38
CA GLY A 251 15.31 -21.88 9.41
C GLY A 251 15.20 -22.38 7.97
N LEU A 252 14.42 -23.44 7.70
CA LEU A 252 14.21 -23.99 6.36
C LEU A 252 13.30 -23.08 5.52
N PRO A 253 13.38 -23.13 4.17
CA PRO A 253 12.43 -22.46 3.31
C PRO A 253 10.99 -22.91 3.58
N CYS A 254 10.03 -21.98 3.51
CA CYS A 254 8.62 -22.34 3.61
C CYS A 254 8.16 -23.21 2.43
N ASP A 255 7.05 -23.91 2.63
CA ASP A 255 6.34 -24.58 1.54
C ASP A 255 5.96 -23.59 0.42
N PHE A 256 6.25 -23.98 -0.82
CA PHE A 256 6.14 -23.13 -2.00
C PHE A 256 4.69 -22.78 -2.38
N ASN A 257 3.75 -23.72 -2.17
CA ASN A 257 2.37 -23.55 -2.61
C ASN A 257 1.50 -22.86 -1.58
N HIS A 258 1.72 -23.18 -0.30
CA HIS A 258 0.83 -22.80 0.80
C HIS A 258 1.47 -21.83 1.79
N SER A 259 2.77 -21.53 1.66
CA SER A 259 3.51 -20.67 2.60
C SER A 259 3.39 -21.18 4.04
N THR A 260 3.66 -22.47 4.25
CA THR A 260 3.55 -23.11 5.56
C THR A 260 4.84 -23.77 6.00
N CYS A 261 4.95 -23.99 7.31
CA CYS A 261 6.02 -24.73 7.98
C CYS A 261 5.34 -25.77 8.87
N ASN A 262 5.63 -27.06 8.64
CA ASN A 262 4.93 -28.15 9.33
C ASN A 262 3.40 -28.05 9.19
N GLY A 263 2.93 -27.56 8.04
CA GLY A 263 1.50 -27.36 7.74
C GLY A 263 0.86 -26.16 8.43
N LYS A 264 1.62 -25.30 9.10
CA LYS A 264 1.15 -24.07 9.77
C LYS A 264 1.67 -22.82 9.06
N ASN A 265 0.82 -21.82 8.86
CA ASN A 265 1.23 -20.55 8.24
C ASN A 265 1.96 -19.63 9.24
N GLU A 266 1.65 -19.72 10.54
CA GLU A 266 2.12 -18.76 11.55
C GLU A 266 3.64 -18.76 11.77
N LEU A 267 4.33 -19.77 11.25
CA LEU A 267 5.78 -19.92 11.35
C LEU A 267 6.51 -19.48 10.08
N CYS A 268 5.80 -19.21 8.98
CA CYS A 268 6.40 -18.84 7.71
C CYS A 268 6.49 -17.31 7.54
N TYR A 269 7.71 -16.77 7.58
CA TYR A 269 7.95 -15.33 7.44
C TYR A 269 8.96 -14.99 6.34
N GLY A 270 8.63 -13.96 5.57
CA GLY A 270 9.52 -13.27 4.66
C GLY A 270 10.61 -12.52 5.43
N ARG A 271 11.85 -12.59 4.95
CA ARG A 271 13.00 -11.88 5.56
C ARG A 271 13.47 -10.74 4.67
N GLY A 272 13.52 -9.54 5.24
CA GLY A 272 14.12 -8.37 4.60
C GLY A 272 15.65 -8.45 4.50
N PRO A 273 16.28 -7.62 3.65
CA PRO A 273 17.73 -7.63 3.44
C PRO A 273 18.55 -7.22 4.68
N GLY A 274 17.92 -6.61 5.69
CA GLY A 274 18.53 -6.26 6.97
C GLY A 274 18.23 -7.26 8.09
N TYR A 275 17.60 -8.41 7.80
CA TYR A 275 17.16 -9.38 8.81
C TYR A 275 18.29 -9.72 9.82
N PRO A 276 17.98 -9.77 11.13
CA PRO A 276 16.64 -9.68 11.74
C PRO A 276 16.14 -8.24 12.00
N ASP A 277 16.85 -7.21 11.54
CA ASP A 277 16.48 -5.81 11.77
C ASP A 277 15.53 -5.28 10.65
N GLU A 278 14.26 -5.07 11.01
CA GLU A 278 13.24 -4.53 10.11
C GLU A 278 13.44 -3.04 9.78
N PHE A 279 14.07 -2.26 10.68
CA PHE A 279 14.41 -0.86 10.41
C PHE A 279 15.53 -0.79 9.38
N GLU A 280 16.53 -1.66 9.50
CA GLU A 280 17.61 -1.77 8.51
C GLU A 280 17.08 -2.28 7.17
N SER A 281 16.17 -3.26 7.18
CA SER A 281 15.49 -3.73 5.97
C SER A 281 14.72 -2.61 5.28
N THR A 282 13.95 -1.82 6.04
CA THR A 282 13.22 -0.65 5.56
C THR A 282 14.16 0.40 4.97
N ARG A 283 15.28 0.67 5.64
CA ARG A 283 16.32 1.60 5.17
C ARG A 283 16.95 1.15 3.86
N ILE A 284 17.34 -0.13 3.75
CA ILE A 284 17.97 -0.70 2.55
C ILE A 284 17.01 -0.63 1.36
N ILE A 285 15.77 -1.09 1.52
CA ILE A 285 14.77 -1.09 0.44
C ILE A 285 14.41 0.34 0.03
N GLY A 286 14.27 1.26 0.99
CA GLY A 286 14.04 2.67 0.72
C GLY A 286 15.23 3.34 0.01
N GLU A 287 16.46 3.03 0.42
CA GLU A 287 17.68 3.57 -0.20
C GLU A 287 17.86 3.11 -1.65
N LYS A 288 17.56 1.83 -1.95
CA LYS A 288 17.60 1.32 -3.33
C LYS A 288 16.60 2.05 -4.23
N GLN A 289 15.36 2.24 -3.77
CA GLN A 289 14.35 3.04 -4.49
C GLN A 289 14.82 4.49 -4.70
N PHE A 290 15.33 5.13 -3.64
CA PHE A 290 15.87 6.49 -3.69
C PHE A 290 17.02 6.64 -4.70
N LYS A 291 18.02 5.74 -4.67
CA LYS A 291 19.17 5.81 -5.58
C LYS A 291 18.77 5.67 -7.03
N MET A 292 17.82 4.76 -7.33
CA MET A 292 17.25 4.66 -8.67
C MET A 292 16.57 5.96 -9.08
N ALA A 293 15.69 6.49 -8.23
CA ALA A 293 14.99 7.75 -8.50
C ALA A 293 15.94 8.92 -8.76
N VAL A 294 17.01 9.07 -7.98
CA VAL A 294 18.05 10.10 -8.23
C VAL A 294 18.72 9.90 -9.59
N GLY A 295 19.07 8.65 -9.93
CA GLY A 295 19.65 8.32 -11.23
C GLY A 295 18.74 8.71 -12.40
N LEU A 296 17.45 8.35 -12.30
CA LEU A 296 16.44 8.71 -13.29
C LEU A 296 16.20 10.22 -13.36
N PHE A 297 16.12 10.89 -12.21
CA PHE A 297 15.86 12.33 -12.10
C PHE A 297 16.96 13.18 -12.73
N ASN A 298 18.22 12.78 -12.53
CA ASN A 298 19.37 13.48 -13.10
C ASN A 298 19.52 13.25 -14.61
N LYS A 299 19.04 12.11 -15.12
CA LYS A 299 19.13 11.73 -16.54
C LYS A 299 17.85 11.99 -17.34
N ALA A 300 16.78 12.48 -16.72
CA ALA A 300 15.50 12.71 -17.40
C ALA A 300 15.62 13.86 -18.42
N THR A 301 15.47 13.52 -19.70
CA THR A 301 15.53 14.47 -20.84
C THR A 301 14.26 14.48 -21.67
N GLU A 302 13.45 13.42 -21.63
CA GLU A 302 12.19 13.33 -22.36
C GLU A 302 11.15 14.26 -21.74
N LYS A 303 10.83 15.36 -22.44
CA LYS A 303 9.81 16.33 -22.02
C LYS A 303 8.42 15.86 -22.45
N LEU A 304 7.50 15.75 -21.50
CA LEU A 304 6.09 15.47 -21.79
C LEU A 304 5.43 16.70 -22.42
N GLN A 305 4.68 16.46 -23.50
CA GLN A 305 3.94 17.47 -24.24
C GLN A 305 2.52 16.97 -24.53
N GLY A 306 1.56 17.88 -24.57
CA GLY A 306 0.16 17.55 -24.88
C GLY A 306 -0.83 18.19 -23.90
N LYS A 307 -2.11 17.87 -24.10
CA LYS A 307 -3.19 18.30 -23.23
C LYS A 307 -3.34 17.33 -22.05
N VAL A 308 -3.73 17.86 -20.89
CA VAL A 308 -4.16 17.02 -19.76
C VAL A 308 -5.60 16.60 -20.00
N GLY A 309 -5.84 15.29 -20.05
CA GLY A 309 -7.17 14.69 -20.09
C GLY A 309 -7.43 13.88 -18.83
N TYR A 310 -8.70 13.68 -18.48
CA TYR A 310 -9.11 12.87 -17.34
C TYR A 310 -10.47 12.22 -17.60
N GLN A 311 -10.69 11.04 -17.03
CA GLN A 311 -11.94 10.29 -17.10
C GLN A 311 -12.21 9.63 -15.76
N HIS A 312 -13.48 9.53 -15.40
CA HIS A 312 -13.92 8.94 -14.14
C HIS A 312 -15.30 8.30 -14.33
N ALA A 313 -15.50 7.16 -13.69
CA ALA A 313 -16.80 6.50 -13.60
C ALA A 313 -16.93 5.79 -12.24
N TYR A 314 -18.11 5.88 -11.63
CA TYR A 314 -18.52 4.93 -10.62
C TYR A 314 -19.12 3.72 -11.33
N VAL A 315 -18.60 2.53 -11.01
CA VAL A 315 -19.02 1.29 -11.67
C VAL A 315 -19.45 0.31 -10.59
N ASP A 316 -20.63 -0.28 -10.77
CA ASP A 316 -21.10 -1.37 -9.91
C ASP A 316 -20.36 -2.66 -10.29
N PHE A 317 -19.48 -3.10 -9.40
CA PHE A 317 -18.69 -4.32 -9.56
C PHE A 317 -19.41 -5.58 -9.06
N SER A 318 -20.61 -5.47 -8.49
CA SER A 318 -21.35 -6.63 -7.99
C SER A 318 -21.95 -7.49 -9.10
N ASN A 319 -22.15 -6.93 -10.30
CA ASN A 319 -22.78 -7.60 -11.45
C ASN A 319 -22.32 -7.03 -12.80
N LEU A 320 -21.03 -6.74 -12.95
CA LEU A 320 -20.45 -6.22 -14.18
C LEU A 320 -20.31 -7.34 -15.21
N GLN A 321 -20.89 -7.15 -16.39
CA GLN A 321 -20.73 -8.08 -17.51
C GLN A 321 -19.39 -7.86 -18.23
N VAL A 322 -18.66 -8.94 -18.46
CA VAL A 322 -17.33 -8.93 -19.08
C VAL A 322 -17.30 -9.95 -20.21
N THR A 323 -16.86 -9.53 -21.39
CA THR A 323 -16.65 -10.45 -22.52
C THR A 323 -15.23 -10.98 -22.48
N VAL A 324 -15.07 -12.30 -22.36
CA VAL A 324 -13.79 -12.99 -22.26
C VAL A 324 -13.63 -14.03 -23.38
N PRO A 325 -12.40 -14.37 -23.81
CA PRO A 325 -12.18 -15.50 -24.71
C PRO A 325 -12.59 -16.82 -24.05
N LYS A 326 -13.24 -17.71 -24.79
CA LYS A 326 -13.61 -19.05 -24.29
C LYS A 326 -12.36 -19.91 -24.02
N ALA A 327 -12.42 -20.71 -22.95
CA ALA A 327 -11.41 -21.74 -22.70
C ALA A 327 -11.39 -22.77 -23.84
N GLY A 328 -10.23 -22.95 -24.50
CA GLY A 328 -10.04 -23.88 -25.62
C GLY A 328 -10.08 -23.26 -27.03
N GLY A 329 -10.25 -21.94 -27.14
CA GLY A 329 -10.36 -21.23 -28.43
C GLY A 329 -11.77 -21.30 -29.04
N GLY A 330 -12.03 -20.53 -30.10
CA GLY A 330 -13.31 -20.59 -30.83
C GLY A 330 -14.38 -19.56 -30.46
N GLY A 331 -13.98 -18.38 -29.96
CA GLY A 331 -14.86 -17.22 -29.77
C GLY A 331 -14.80 -16.62 -28.38
N SER A 332 -15.78 -15.76 -28.07
CA SER A 332 -15.91 -15.11 -26.77
C SER A 332 -17.17 -15.56 -26.05
N GLU A 333 -17.16 -15.45 -24.73
CA GLU A 333 -18.33 -15.62 -23.87
C GLU A 333 -18.48 -14.40 -22.94
N THR A 334 -19.71 -14.11 -22.55
CA THR A 334 -20.00 -13.07 -21.56
C THR A 334 -20.13 -13.73 -20.19
N VAL A 335 -19.26 -13.34 -19.28
CA VAL A 335 -19.30 -13.70 -17.87
C VAL A 335 -19.71 -12.48 -17.04
N LYS A 336 -20.00 -12.69 -15.75
CA LYS A 336 -20.31 -11.60 -14.82
C LYS A 336 -19.38 -11.63 -13.62
N THR A 337 -19.07 -10.45 -13.06
CA THR A 337 -18.47 -10.37 -11.72
C THR A 337 -19.48 -10.81 -10.65
N CYS A 338 -18.98 -11.01 -9.44
CA CYS A 338 -19.77 -11.46 -8.29
C CYS A 338 -19.81 -10.38 -7.21
N PRO A 339 -20.86 -10.35 -6.38
CA PRO A 339 -20.82 -9.64 -5.09
C PRO A 339 -19.56 -10.04 -4.30
N ALA A 340 -18.97 -9.09 -3.58
CA ALA A 340 -17.70 -9.28 -2.90
C ALA A 340 -17.72 -10.46 -1.91
N ALA A 341 -16.70 -11.31 -1.94
CA ALA A 341 -16.50 -12.36 -0.95
C ALA A 341 -15.01 -12.67 -0.74
N MET A 342 -14.63 -12.88 0.51
CA MET A 342 -13.28 -13.28 0.91
C MET A 342 -13.22 -14.79 1.11
N GLY A 343 -12.19 -15.42 0.56
CA GLY A 343 -12.00 -16.86 0.64
C GLY A 343 -11.25 -17.30 1.89
N PHE A 344 -11.14 -18.59 2.14
CA PHE A 344 -10.37 -19.11 3.29
C PHE A 344 -8.90 -18.66 3.28
N GLY A 345 -8.28 -18.59 2.10
CA GLY A 345 -6.91 -18.08 1.95
C GLY A 345 -6.71 -16.63 2.44
N PHE A 346 -7.76 -15.82 2.59
CA PHE A 346 -7.66 -14.48 3.18
C PHE A 346 -7.15 -14.55 4.63
N ALA A 347 -7.71 -15.46 5.43
CA ALA A 347 -7.35 -15.60 6.84
C ALA A 347 -5.96 -16.22 7.05
N ALA A 348 -5.36 -16.78 5.99
CA ALA A 348 -4.00 -17.29 6.04
C ALA A 348 -2.94 -16.18 6.06
N GLY A 349 -3.30 -14.93 5.72
CA GLY A 349 -2.34 -13.84 5.56
C GLY A 349 -1.34 -14.12 4.44
N THR A 350 -0.14 -13.54 4.53
CA THR A 350 0.95 -13.76 3.59
C THR A 350 2.27 -14.01 4.32
N THR A 351 3.36 -14.26 3.59
CA THR A 351 4.69 -14.36 4.20
C THR A 351 5.16 -13.02 4.81
N ASP A 352 4.60 -11.88 4.43
CA ASP A 352 4.92 -10.57 5.02
C ASP A 352 4.23 -10.33 6.38
N GLY A 353 3.23 -11.15 6.68
CA GLY A 353 2.39 -11.04 7.86
C GLY A 353 1.43 -12.23 7.85
N PRO A 354 1.85 -13.39 8.38
CA PRO A 354 1.00 -14.57 8.35
C PRO A 354 -0.23 -14.33 9.20
N GLY A 355 -1.31 -14.99 8.82
CA GLY A 355 -2.56 -14.99 9.55
C GLY A 355 -2.47 -15.78 10.85
N ALA A 356 -3.58 -16.39 11.24
CA ALA A 356 -3.66 -17.21 12.45
C ALA A 356 -4.44 -18.48 12.15
N PHE A 357 -4.36 -19.45 13.06
CA PHE A 357 -5.09 -20.72 13.01
C PHE A 357 -4.63 -21.62 11.86
N ASP A 358 -5.46 -22.61 11.53
CA ASP A 358 -5.16 -23.64 10.53
C ASP A 358 -5.38 -23.21 9.07
N PHE A 359 -5.51 -21.89 8.81
CA PHE A 359 -5.69 -21.36 7.46
C PHE A 359 -4.40 -21.44 6.64
N LYS A 360 -4.55 -21.74 5.35
CA LYS A 360 -3.44 -21.86 4.40
C LYS A 360 -3.70 -21.05 3.14
N GLN A 361 -2.64 -20.50 2.56
CA GLN A 361 -2.76 -19.94 1.22
C GLN A 361 -3.05 -21.07 0.23
N GLY A 362 -3.80 -20.75 -0.83
CA GLY A 362 -4.22 -21.74 -1.82
C GLY A 362 -5.26 -22.76 -1.35
N ASP A 363 -5.94 -22.53 -0.22
CA ASP A 363 -7.07 -23.37 0.20
C ASP A 363 -8.29 -23.18 -0.72
N ASP A 364 -8.57 -24.21 -1.52
CA ASP A 364 -9.69 -24.30 -2.45
C ASP A 364 -10.85 -25.18 -1.93
N LYS A 365 -10.69 -25.79 -0.75
CA LYS A 365 -11.70 -26.71 -0.17
C LYS A 365 -12.46 -26.06 0.97
N GLY A 366 -11.77 -25.38 1.88
CA GLY A 366 -12.32 -24.81 3.11
C GLY A 366 -12.82 -25.86 4.10
N ASN A 367 -12.27 -25.85 5.33
CA ASN A 367 -12.60 -26.84 6.34
C ASN A 367 -14.03 -26.70 6.94
N ALA A 368 -14.57 -27.80 7.46
CA ALA A 368 -15.93 -27.88 7.97
C ALA A 368 -16.18 -26.99 9.19
N PHE A 369 -15.18 -26.84 10.06
CA PHE A 369 -15.28 -26.03 11.28
C PHE A 369 -15.51 -24.55 10.94
N TRP A 370 -14.68 -23.95 10.09
CA TRP A 370 -14.84 -22.54 9.70
C TRP A 370 -16.06 -22.31 8.81
N ARG A 371 -16.54 -23.32 8.06
CA ARG A 371 -17.85 -23.23 7.39
C ARG A 371 -18.99 -23.08 8.41
N LEU A 372 -18.94 -23.82 9.52
CA LEU A 372 -19.92 -23.69 10.60
C LEU A 372 -19.85 -22.29 11.23
N VAL A 373 -18.64 -21.82 11.59
CA VAL A 373 -18.45 -20.49 12.19
C VAL A 373 -18.93 -19.38 11.25
N ARG A 374 -18.57 -19.44 9.96
CA ARG A 374 -19.08 -18.51 8.94
C ARG A 374 -20.60 -18.50 8.89
N ASN A 375 -21.25 -19.66 8.91
CA ASN A 375 -22.70 -19.77 8.79
C ASN A 375 -23.46 -19.10 9.95
N VAL A 376 -22.81 -18.93 11.12
CA VAL A 376 -23.35 -18.11 12.22
C VAL A 376 -23.41 -16.62 11.84
N LEU A 377 -22.44 -16.12 11.07
CA LEU A 377 -22.42 -14.74 10.58
C LEU A 377 -23.35 -14.56 9.36
N ARG A 378 -23.11 -15.35 8.30
CA ARG A 378 -23.89 -15.37 7.06
C ARG A 378 -23.59 -16.64 6.29
N THR A 379 -24.63 -17.41 5.96
CA THR A 379 -24.50 -18.55 5.05
C THR A 379 -24.54 -18.05 3.59
N PRO A 380 -23.49 -18.28 2.78
CA PRO A 380 -23.50 -17.86 1.37
C PRO A 380 -24.54 -18.62 0.55
N GLY A 381 -25.26 -17.91 -0.32
CA GLY A 381 -26.27 -18.51 -1.20
C GLY A 381 -25.66 -19.38 -2.32
N PRO A 382 -26.43 -20.30 -2.94
CA PRO A 382 -25.93 -21.17 -4.01
C PRO A 382 -25.36 -20.41 -5.22
N GLU A 383 -26.01 -19.31 -5.62
CA GLU A 383 -25.53 -18.45 -6.71
C GLU A 383 -24.17 -17.83 -6.38
N GLN A 384 -24.01 -17.31 -5.17
CA GLN A 384 -22.78 -16.69 -4.71
C GLN A 384 -21.63 -17.70 -4.63
N VAL A 385 -21.90 -18.92 -4.12
CA VAL A 385 -20.94 -20.02 -4.11
C VAL A 385 -20.53 -20.41 -5.53
N GLN A 386 -21.48 -20.52 -6.46
CA GLN A 386 -21.20 -20.86 -7.85
C GLN A 386 -20.38 -19.76 -8.54
N CYS A 387 -20.73 -18.49 -8.32
CA CYS A 387 -20.05 -17.34 -8.91
C CYS A 387 -18.59 -17.24 -8.44
N GLN A 388 -18.34 -17.49 -7.16
CA GLN A 388 -17.00 -17.36 -6.56
C GLN A 388 -16.08 -18.56 -6.83
N LYS A 389 -16.55 -19.65 -7.45
CA LYS A 389 -15.71 -20.84 -7.68
C LYS A 389 -14.38 -20.49 -8.37
N PRO A 390 -13.26 -21.13 -7.97
CA PRO A 390 -13.14 -22.20 -6.98
C PRO A 390 -13.00 -21.71 -5.52
N LYS A 391 -13.17 -20.41 -5.23
CA LYS A 391 -12.94 -19.84 -3.90
C LYS A 391 -13.92 -20.39 -2.86
N PRO A 392 -13.46 -21.07 -1.80
CA PRO A 392 -14.31 -21.38 -0.66
C PRO A 392 -14.55 -20.09 0.12
N ILE A 393 -15.79 -19.59 0.14
CA ILE A 393 -16.15 -18.33 0.81
C ILE A 393 -15.99 -18.48 2.33
N LEU A 394 -15.17 -17.64 2.94
CA LEU A 394 -15.05 -17.47 4.39
C LEU A 394 -15.93 -16.33 4.89
N LEU A 395 -15.97 -15.20 4.18
CA LEU A 395 -16.80 -14.03 4.51
C LEU A 395 -17.54 -13.56 3.26
N ASP A 396 -18.86 -13.48 3.33
CA ASP A 396 -19.74 -13.13 2.21
C ASP A 396 -20.08 -11.63 2.21
N THR A 397 -19.03 -10.80 2.14
CA THR A 397 -19.11 -9.38 2.51
C THR A 397 -20.04 -8.54 1.64
N GLY A 398 -20.24 -8.90 0.38
CA GLY A 398 -21.19 -8.23 -0.51
C GLY A 398 -22.64 -8.40 -0.06
N GLU A 399 -22.94 -9.50 0.62
CA GLU A 399 -24.26 -9.88 1.13
C GLU A 399 -24.47 -9.53 2.61
N MET A 400 -23.45 -8.94 3.26
CA MET A 400 -23.47 -8.58 4.68
C MET A 400 -23.70 -7.08 4.85
N LYS A 401 -24.89 -6.74 5.38
CA LYS A 401 -25.42 -5.35 5.46
C LYS A 401 -25.61 -4.83 6.88
N THR A 402 -25.30 -5.64 7.90
CA THR A 402 -25.50 -5.29 9.32
C THR A 402 -24.16 -5.29 10.05
N PRO A 403 -23.86 -4.27 10.88
CA PRO A 403 -24.66 -3.07 11.16
C PRO A 403 -24.76 -2.07 9.99
N TYR A 404 -23.89 -2.19 8.99
CA TYR A 404 -23.90 -1.51 7.68
C TYR A 404 -23.05 -2.34 6.71
N ASP A 405 -22.84 -1.87 5.48
CA ASP A 405 -22.10 -2.58 4.43
C ASP A 405 -20.70 -3.05 4.85
N TRP A 406 -20.39 -4.31 4.54
CA TRP A 406 -19.09 -4.89 4.84
C TRP A 406 -18.03 -4.65 3.76
N ALA A 407 -18.41 -4.39 2.51
CA ALA A 407 -17.49 -4.14 1.40
C ALA A 407 -18.10 -3.21 0.34
#